data_AF-A0A0R1WHD2-F1
#
_entry.id   AF-A0A0R1WHD2-F1
#
_cell.length_a   1.000
_cell.length_b   1.000
_cell.length_c   1.000
_cell.angle_alpha   90.00
_cell.angle_beta   90.00
_cell.angle_gamma   90.00
#
_symmetry.space_group_name_H-M   'P 1'
#
loop_
_entity.id
_entity.type
_entity.pdbx_description
1 polymer ?
#
loop_
_entity_poly.entity_id
_entity_poly.type
_entity_poly.pdbx_seq_one_letter_code
_entity_poly.pdbx_strand_id
1 'polypeptide(L)'
;MPNNSLEKITENYLNTNSAIITLVTIGLITIITVIAYSLERRISNSSPLLNRVFVHVLEGLVIALSMIMLEKIFYILNRGTINNGWLYANAQLTILLYCMYLIRNKITLLINLLMPLLYYQAMIFKRIDNKNLPLFLISYLVLIAIILYIYNQTERLQSNEWKYLGMQTLFGLAWWVLLWTDHSFPAYEIINMLIVFLIYMSIIRFCARKLQDTMLNYNDLQVKVNYDELTGVRNRANLDKTAPEIYDTYSHEDVPLTVSMFDIDHFK
;
A
#
# COMPACT_ATOMS: atom_id res chain seq x y z
N MET A 1 -37.11 -16.13 19.36
CA MET A 1 -35.86 -15.75 20.05
C MET A 1 -34.91 -15.18 19.01
N PRO A 2 -34.62 -13.86 19.01
CA PRO A 2 -33.82 -13.20 17.98
C PRO A 2 -32.34 -13.12 18.41
N ASN A 3 -31.68 -14.27 18.56
CA ASN A 3 -30.23 -14.39 18.55
C ASN A 3 -29.90 -15.27 17.35
N ASN A 4 -29.35 -14.72 16.25
CA ASN A 4 -28.77 -15.57 15.20
C ASN A 4 -27.94 -14.84 14.14
N SER A 5 -28.04 -13.51 14.03
CA SER A 5 -27.27 -12.75 13.02
C SER A 5 -26.03 -12.09 13.61
N LEU A 6 -26.18 -11.37 14.73
CA LEU A 6 -25.08 -10.69 15.40
C LEU A 6 -24.06 -11.67 15.98
N GLU A 7 -24.52 -12.75 16.62
CA GLU A 7 -23.68 -13.78 17.23
C GLU A 7 -22.81 -14.50 16.18
N LYS A 8 -23.39 -14.85 15.02
CA LYS A 8 -22.65 -15.38 13.86
C LYS A 8 -21.67 -14.38 13.25
N ILE A 9 -21.97 -13.08 13.26
CA ILE A 9 -21.04 -12.04 12.80
C ILE A 9 -19.88 -11.92 13.80
N THR A 10 -20.14 -11.89 15.11
CA THR A 10 -19.07 -11.86 16.12
C THR A 10 -18.21 -13.12 16.06
N GLU A 11 -18.77 -14.31 15.92
CA GLU A 11 -17.99 -15.55 15.86
C GLU A 11 -17.17 -15.71 14.57
N ASN A 12 -17.68 -15.25 13.42
CA ASN A 12 -16.96 -15.34 12.15
C ASN A 12 -15.92 -14.23 11.95
N TYR A 13 -16.16 -13.02 12.47
CA TYR A 13 -15.30 -11.85 12.19
C TYR A 13 -14.47 -11.38 13.39
N LEU A 14 -14.83 -11.72 14.63
CA LEU A 14 -14.08 -11.38 15.86
C LEU A 14 -13.47 -12.63 16.53
N ASN A 15 -13.04 -13.60 15.72
CA ASN A 15 -12.27 -14.74 16.19
C ASN A 15 -10.77 -14.38 16.29
N THR A 16 -10.04 -15.07 17.15
CA THR A 16 -8.57 -14.99 17.24
C THR A 16 -7.90 -15.12 15.87
N ASN A 17 -8.36 -16.02 15.01
CA ASN A 17 -7.84 -16.17 13.65
C ASN A 17 -8.06 -14.93 12.77
N SER A 18 -9.22 -14.29 12.84
CA SER A 18 -9.50 -13.08 12.04
C SER A 18 -8.71 -11.88 12.55
N ALA A 19 -8.52 -11.78 13.87
CA ALA A 19 -7.64 -10.77 14.48
C ALA A 19 -6.20 -10.94 14.01
N ILE A 20 -5.66 -12.17 14.00
CA ILE A 20 -4.31 -12.45 13.50
C ILE A 20 -4.17 -12.07 12.03
N ILE A 21 -5.11 -12.47 11.17
CA ILE A 21 -5.08 -12.12 9.73
C ILE A 21 -5.12 -10.60 9.54
N THR A 22 -5.98 -9.90 10.28
CA THR A 22 -6.09 -8.43 10.21
C THR A 22 -4.79 -7.76 10.63
N LEU A 23 -4.20 -8.19 11.76
CA LEU A 23 -2.98 -7.60 12.29
C LEU A 23 -1.78 -7.85 11.37
N VAL A 24 -1.67 -9.06 10.81
CA VAL A 24 -0.67 -9.40 9.79
C VAL A 24 -0.85 -8.53 8.55
N THR A 25 -2.09 -8.35 8.09
CA THR A 25 -2.38 -7.53 6.91
C THR A 25 -1.95 -6.07 7.12
N ILE A 26 -2.27 -5.50 8.29
CA ILE A 26 -1.82 -4.15 8.66
C ILE A 26 -0.29 -4.09 8.71
N GLY A 27 0.37 -5.08 9.31
CA GLY A 27 1.84 -5.17 9.37
C GLY A 27 2.51 -5.29 8.00
N LEU A 28 1.92 -6.08 7.09
CA LEU A 28 2.41 -6.19 5.71
C LEU A 28 2.26 -4.87 4.97
N ILE A 29 1.10 -4.21 5.12
CA ILE A 29 0.84 -2.91 4.52
C ILE A 29 1.87 -1.89 5.00
N THR A 30 2.11 -1.79 6.31
CA THR A 30 3.10 -0.83 6.83
C THR A 30 4.51 -1.13 6.35
N ILE A 31 4.92 -2.39 6.29
CA ILE A 31 6.23 -2.79 5.72
C ILE A 31 6.32 -2.38 4.24
N ILE A 32 5.29 -2.67 3.43
CA ILE A 32 5.22 -2.26 2.02
C ILE A 32 5.33 -0.74 1.91
N THR A 33 4.60 0.01 2.75
CA THR A 33 4.62 1.47 2.75
C THR A 33 6.00 2.03 3.05
N VAL A 34 6.66 1.53 4.10
CA VAL A 34 8.01 1.98 4.48
C VAL A 34 9.03 1.67 3.39
N ILE A 35 8.98 0.46 2.82
CA ILE A 35 9.89 0.06 1.74
C ILE A 35 9.65 0.92 0.50
N ALA A 36 8.39 1.11 0.08
CA ALA A 36 8.04 1.94 -1.08
C ALA A 36 8.56 3.37 -0.93
N TYR A 37 8.28 4.04 0.20
CA TYR A 37 8.78 5.41 0.42
C TYR A 37 10.32 5.48 0.52
N SER A 38 10.96 4.49 1.15
CA SER A 38 12.42 4.43 1.26
C SER A 38 13.09 4.27 -0.11
N LEU A 39 12.51 3.45 -0.98
CA LEU A 39 13.02 3.22 -2.35
C LEU A 39 12.73 4.42 -3.25
N GLU A 40 11.55 5.01 -3.18
CA GLU A 40 11.18 6.20 -3.96
C GLU A 40 12.13 7.36 -3.64
N ARG A 41 12.51 7.55 -2.36
CA ARG A 41 13.47 8.58 -1.96
C ARG A 41 14.87 8.39 -2.57
N ARG A 42 15.26 7.17 -2.94
CA ARG A 42 16.56 6.87 -3.55
C ARG A 42 16.57 7.08 -5.08
N ILE A 43 15.43 7.35 -5.70
CA ILE A 43 15.29 7.45 -7.15
C ILE A 43 14.81 8.83 -7.55
N SER A 44 15.69 9.59 -8.19
CA SER A 44 15.30 10.77 -8.96
C SER A 44 14.85 10.37 -10.37
N ASN A 45 14.01 11.19 -11.02
CA ASN A 45 13.69 11.08 -12.45
C ASN A 45 14.93 11.10 -13.36
N SER A 46 16.08 11.54 -12.86
CA SER A 46 17.39 11.51 -13.54
C SER A 46 18.17 10.21 -13.38
N SER A 47 17.65 9.22 -12.65
CA SER A 47 18.35 7.94 -12.41
C SER A 47 18.39 7.07 -13.68
N PRO A 48 19.45 6.28 -13.90
CA PRO A 48 19.55 5.40 -15.05
C PRO A 48 18.40 4.38 -15.08
N LEU A 49 17.94 4.05 -16.29
CA LEU A 49 16.78 3.18 -16.53
C LEU A 49 16.88 1.84 -15.80
N LEU A 50 18.09 1.28 -15.69
CA LEU A 50 18.37 0.01 -15.02
C LEU A 50 18.08 0.07 -13.51
N ASN A 51 18.45 1.16 -12.83
CA ASN A 51 18.16 1.33 -11.40
C ASN A 51 16.65 1.47 -11.15
N ARG A 52 15.94 2.16 -12.05
CA ARG A 52 14.49 2.32 -11.98
C ARG A 52 13.76 0.98 -12.16
N VAL A 53 14.17 0.18 -13.14
CA VAL A 53 13.60 -1.16 -13.35
C VAL A 53 13.88 -2.05 -12.15
N PHE A 54 15.11 -2.05 -11.63
CA PHE A 54 15.48 -2.84 -10.46
C PHE A 54 14.59 -2.54 -9.26
N VAL A 55 14.33 -1.25 -8.97
CA VAL A 55 13.44 -0.89 -7.87
C VAL A 55 12.00 -1.32 -8.12
N HIS A 56 11.46 -1.12 -9.32
CA HIS A 56 10.10 -1.59 -9.61
C HIS A 56 9.95 -3.11 -9.49
N VAL A 57 10.99 -3.87 -9.86
CA VAL A 57 11.04 -5.32 -9.65
C VAL A 57 11.10 -5.64 -8.16
N LEU A 58 11.89 -4.92 -7.37
CA LEU A 58 12.00 -5.12 -5.93
C LEU A 58 10.68 -4.79 -5.20
N GLU A 59 10.01 -3.70 -5.59
CA GLU A 59 8.65 -3.37 -5.13
C GLU A 59 7.65 -4.49 -5.45
N GLY A 60 7.68 -5.00 -6.69
CA GLY A 60 6.84 -6.13 -7.10
C GLY A 60 7.13 -7.41 -6.30
N LEU A 61 8.41 -7.68 -6.02
CA LEU A 61 8.86 -8.83 -5.24
C LEU A 61 8.34 -8.73 -3.79
N VAL A 62 8.39 -7.55 -3.18
CA VAL A 62 7.83 -7.33 -1.83
C VAL A 62 6.34 -7.59 -1.80
N ILE A 63 5.58 -7.15 -2.82
CA ILE A 63 4.14 -7.47 -2.93
C ILE A 63 3.92 -8.98 -3.07
N ALA A 64 4.65 -9.64 -3.96
CA ALA A 64 4.52 -11.08 -4.19
C ALA A 64 4.83 -11.89 -2.91
N LEU A 65 5.91 -11.55 -2.21
CA LEU A 65 6.25 -12.16 -0.92
C LEU A 65 5.17 -11.91 0.13
N SER A 66 4.57 -10.72 0.15
CA SER A 66 3.50 -10.39 1.09
C SER A 66 2.26 -11.24 0.83
N MET A 67 1.90 -11.47 -0.43
CA MET A 67 0.79 -12.37 -0.81
C MET A 67 1.06 -13.81 -0.41
N ILE A 68 2.26 -14.33 -0.71
CA ILE A 68 2.66 -15.71 -0.35
C ILE A 68 2.66 -15.88 1.18
N MET A 69 3.17 -14.88 1.91
CA MET A 69 3.17 -14.91 3.37
C MET A 69 1.75 -14.95 3.94
N LEU A 70 0.84 -14.14 3.39
CA LEU A 70 -0.57 -14.14 3.78
C LEU A 70 -1.22 -15.51 3.51
N GLU A 71 -0.91 -16.13 2.36
CA GLU A 71 -1.39 -17.47 2.00
C GLU A 71 -0.93 -18.53 3.00
N LYS A 72 0.37 -18.53 3.35
CA LYS A 72 0.94 -19.49 4.29
C LYS A 72 0.37 -19.32 5.70
N ILE A 73 0.20 -18.08 6.16
CA ILE A 73 -0.40 -17.79 7.47
C ILE A 73 -1.84 -18.29 7.51
N PHE A 74 -2.61 -18.05 6.45
CA PHE A 74 -3.97 -18.55 6.34
C PHE A 74 -4.04 -20.08 6.40
N TYR A 75 -3.17 -20.76 5.64
CA TYR A 75 -3.11 -22.22 5.62
C TYR A 75 -2.80 -22.81 7.00
N ILE A 76 -1.85 -22.22 7.73
CA ILE A 76 -1.46 -22.63 9.09
C ILE A 76 -2.61 -22.42 10.09
N LEU A 77 -3.26 -21.26 10.07
CA LEU A 77 -4.29 -20.89 11.04
C LEU A 77 -5.59 -21.68 10.88
N ASN A 78 -5.99 -21.96 9.64
CA ASN A 78 -7.27 -22.63 9.36
C ASN A 78 -7.13 -24.11 9.02
N ARG A 79 -5.93 -24.70 9.11
CA ARG A 79 -5.65 -26.11 8.75
C ARG A 79 -6.23 -26.51 7.38
N GLY A 80 -6.24 -25.55 6.43
CA GLY A 80 -6.83 -25.74 5.10
C GLY A 80 -8.36 -25.74 5.01
N THR A 81 -9.10 -25.38 6.06
CA THR A 81 -10.57 -25.28 6.02
C THR A 81 -11.05 -23.95 5.43
N ILE A 82 -12.07 -24.02 4.56
CA ILE A 82 -12.53 -22.90 3.71
C ILE A 82 -13.44 -21.91 4.49
N ASN A 83 -14.00 -22.29 5.64
CA ASN A 83 -15.01 -21.47 6.35
C ASN A 83 -14.54 -20.06 6.73
N ASN A 84 -13.23 -19.83 6.87
CA ASN A 84 -12.64 -18.50 7.14
C ASN A 84 -11.87 -17.92 5.94
N GLY A 85 -11.91 -18.56 4.76
CA GLY A 85 -11.15 -18.17 3.57
C GLY A 85 -11.50 -16.81 2.98
N TRP A 86 -12.68 -16.31 3.29
CA TRP A 86 -13.18 -15.05 2.75
C TRP A 86 -12.49 -13.82 3.33
N LEU A 87 -12.13 -13.85 4.62
CA LEU A 87 -11.34 -12.80 5.26
C LEU A 87 -9.94 -12.71 4.66
N TYR A 88 -9.36 -13.86 4.35
CA TYR A 88 -8.10 -13.96 3.64
C TYR A 88 -8.19 -13.34 2.24
N ALA A 89 -9.22 -13.69 1.46
CA ALA A 89 -9.43 -13.09 0.15
C ALA A 89 -9.55 -11.55 0.27
N ASN A 90 -10.33 -11.05 1.22
CA ASN A 90 -10.43 -9.62 1.49
C ASN A 90 -9.07 -8.97 1.81
N ALA A 91 -8.26 -9.59 2.66
CA ALA A 91 -6.94 -9.09 2.98
C ALA A 91 -6.02 -8.98 1.75
N GLN A 92 -6.05 -9.99 0.87
CA GLN A 92 -5.29 -9.96 -0.39
C GLN A 92 -5.79 -8.84 -1.33
N LEU A 93 -7.11 -8.71 -1.49
CA LEU A 93 -7.71 -7.64 -2.29
C LEU A 93 -7.32 -6.25 -1.77
N THR A 94 -7.30 -6.10 -0.44
CA THR A 94 -6.90 -4.86 0.22
C THR A 94 -5.45 -4.51 -0.08
N ILE A 95 -4.52 -5.47 0.03
CA ILE A 95 -3.11 -5.23 -0.32
C ILE A 95 -2.96 -4.90 -1.81
N LEU A 96 -3.66 -5.62 -2.70
CA LEU A 96 -3.59 -5.38 -4.15
C LEU A 96 -4.02 -3.97 -4.53
N LEU A 97 -5.18 -3.54 -4.03
CA LEU A 97 -5.71 -2.21 -4.30
C LEU A 97 -4.83 -1.13 -3.67
N TYR A 98 -4.38 -1.34 -2.43
CA TYR A 98 -3.51 -0.41 -1.73
C TYR A 98 -2.18 -0.20 -2.48
N CYS A 99 -1.53 -1.28 -2.91
CA CYS A 99 -0.25 -1.20 -3.64
C CYS A 99 -0.40 -0.51 -5.00
N MET A 100 -1.56 -0.66 -5.66
CA MET A 100 -1.85 0.05 -6.90
C MET A 100 -1.94 1.56 -6.67
N TYR A 101 -2.54 2.00 -5.56
CA TYR A 101 -2.60 3.41 -5.18
C TYR A 101 -1.24 3.96 -4.73
N LEU A 102 -0.46 3.18 -3.98
CA LEU A 102 0.79 3.65 -3.37
C LEU A 102 1.94 3.73 -4.38
N ILE A 103 2.24 2.62 -5.07
CA ILE A 103 3.50 2.46 -5.81
C ILE A 103 3.38 2.94 -7.27
N ARG A 104 2.18 2.84 -7.85
CA ARG A 104 1.85 3.35 -9.19
C ARG A 104 2.89 2.99 -10.28
N ASN A 105 3.35 1.74 -10.28
CA ASN A 105 4.32 1.25 -11.26
C ASN A 105 3.69 0.20 -12.19
N LYS A 106 4.35 -0.11 -13.30
CA LYS A 106 3.84 -1.12 -14.26
C LYS A 106 3.83 -2.55 -13.69
N ILE A 107 4.66 -2.84 -12.69
CA ILE A 107 4.76 -4.15 -12.07
C ILE A 107 3.55 -4.41 -11.16
N THR A 108 3.10 -3.43 -10.38
CA THR A 108 1.89 -3.54 -9.54
C THR A 108 0.64 -3.65 -10.40
N LEU A 109 0.59 -2.97 -11.54
CA LEU A 109 -0.43 -3.16 -12.57
C LEU A 109 -0.43 -4.60 -13.08
N LEU A 110 0.74 -5.12 -13.47
CA LEU A 110 0.87 -6.49 -13.98
C LEU A 110 0.45 -7.52 -12.93
N ILE A 111 0.87 -7.35 -11.67
CA ILE A 111 0.46 -8.21 -10.56
C ILE A 111 -1.07 -8.18 -10.42
N ASN A 112 -1.70 -7.00 -10.36
CA ASN A 112 -3.15 -6.88 -10.24
C ASN A 112 -3.90 -7.57 -11.39
N LEU A 113 -3.38 -7.49 -12.62
CA LEU A 113 -3.94 -8.15 -13.79
C LEU A 113 -3.77 -9.67 -13.75
N LEU A 114 -2.61 -10.18 -13.31
CA LEU A 114 -2.32 -11.62 -13.29
C LEU A 114 -2.91 -12.34 -12.08
N MET A 115 -3.19 -11.65 -10.98
CA MET A 115 -3.67 -12.26 -9.74
C MET A 115 -4.94 -13.11 -9.89
N PRO A 116 -5.98 -12.68 -10.64
CA PRO A 116 -7.15 -13.54 -10.90
C PRO A 116 -6.81 -14.89 -11.54
N LEU A 117 -5.72 -14.96 -12.31
CA LEU A 117 -5.23 -16.21 -12.93
C LEU A 117 -4.39 -17.03 -11.95
N LEU A 118 -3.60 -16.37 -11.10
CA LEU A 118 -2.70 -17.01 -10.14
C LEU A 118 -3.41 -17.51 -8.88
N TYR A 119 -4.54 -16.92 -8.52
CA TYR A 119 -5.34 -17.26 -7.34
C TYR A 119 -5.76 -18.75 -7.32
N TYR A 120 -5.78 -19.43 -8.48
CA TYR A 120 -6.10 -20.85 -8.56
C TYR A 120 -5.36 -21.56 -9.71
N GLN A 121 -4.04 -21.67 -9.59
CA GLN A 121 -3.17 -22.34 -10.58
C GLN A 121 -3.67 -23.75 -10.97
N ALA A 122 -4.31 -24.48 -10.05
CA ALA A 122 -4.81 -25.84 -10.27
C ALA A 122 -6.12 -25.96 -11.08
N MET A 123 -6.84 -24.86 -11.36
CA MET A 123 -8.13 -24.89 -12.09
C MET A 123 -8.14 -24.19 -13.44
N ILE A 124 -7.05 -23.57 -13.91
CA ILE A 124 -7.06 -22.92 -15.24
C ILE A 124 -7.47 -23.95 -16.32
N PHE A 125 -6.96 -25.18 -16.24
CA PHE A 125 -7.33 -26.26 -17.15
C PHE A 125 -8.73 -26.83 -16.88
N LYS A 126 -9.17 -26.90 -15.61
CA LYS A 126 -10.53 -27.34 -15.25
C LYS A 126 -11.62 -26.31 -15.59
N ARG A 127 -11.25 -25.04 -15.82
CA ARG A 127 -12.15 -23.96 -16.22
C ARG A 127 -12.61 -24.08 -17.67
N ILE A 128 -11.77 -24.67 -18.53
CA ILE A 128 -12.06 -24.80 -19.98
C ILE A 128 -13.34 -25.62 -20.21
N ASP A 129 -13.57 -26.65 -19.38
CA ASP A 129 -14.74 -27.52 -19.45
C ASP A 129 -15.94 -27.02 -18.60
N ASN A 130 -15.82 -25.87 -17.95
CA ASN A 130 -16.86 -25.36 -17.04
C ASN A 130 -17.86 -24.46 -17.77
N LYS A 131 -19.16 -24.73 -17.57
CA LYS A 131 -20.27 -23.93 -18.10
C LYS A 131 -20.22 -22.45 -17.69
N ASN A 132 -19.54 -22.11 -16.60
CA ASN A 132 -19.40 -20.74 -16.09
C ASN A 132 -18.24 -19.95 -16.73
N LEU A 133 -17.47 -20.52 -17.65
CA LEU A 133 -16.34 -19.84 -18.31
C LEU A 133 -16.71 -18.50 -18.98
N PRO A 134 -17.85 -18.37 -19.70
CA PRO A 134 -18.22 -17.08 -20.28
C PRO A 134 -18.45 -15.99 -19.23
N LEU A 135 -19.06 -16.36 -18.09
CA LEU A 135 -19.29 -15.43 -16.98
C LEU A 135 -17.96 -14.95 -16.39
N PHE A 136 -17.03 -15.88 -16.17
CA PHE A 136 -15.68 -15.54 -15.69
C PHE A 136 -14.96 -14.58 -16.64
N LEU A 137 -14.99 -14.84 -17.96
CA LEU A 137 -14.35 -13.97 -18.96
C LEU A 137 -14.93 -12.55 -18.93
N ILE A 138 -16.26 -12.42 -18.85
CA ILE A 138 -16.93 -11.11 -18.77
C ILE A 138 -16.52 -10.39 -17.48
N SER A 139 -16.60 -11.06 -16.33
CA SER A 139 -16.20 -10.48 -15.04
C SER A 139 -14.73 -10.08 -15.02
N TYR A 140 -13.86 -10.88 -15.62
CA TYR A 140 -12.44 -10.58 -15.71
C TYR A 140 -12.15 -9.40 -16.65
N LEU A 141 -12.81 -9.30 -17.80
CA LEU A 141 -12.70 -8.12 -18.68
C LEU A 141 -13.16 -6.83 -17.99
N VAL A 142 -14.25 -6.90 -17.22
CA VAL A 142 -14.72 -5.78 -16.40
C VAL A 142 -13.67 -5.39 -15.36
N LEU A 143 -13.07 -6.38 -14.67
CA LEU A 143 -12.02 -6.15 -13.70
C LEU A 143 -10.77 -5.50 -14.34
N ILE A 144 -10.35 -5.96 -15.53
CA ILE A 144 -9.24 -5.37 -16.29
C ILE A 144 -9.53 -3.90 -16.61
N ALA A 145 -10.73 -3.59 -17.10
CA ALA A 145 -11.13 -2.22 -17.40
C ALA A 145 -11.06 -1.32 -16.16
N ILE A 146 -11.52 -1.82 -15.01
CA ILE A 146 -11.44 -1.11 -13.73
C ILE A 146 -9.98 -0.90 -13.31
N ILE A 147 -9.13 -1.92 -13.36
CA ILE A 147 -7.71 -1.84 -12.99
C ILE A 147 -6.98 -0.82 -13.87
N LEU A 148 -7.19 -0.87 -15.19
CA LEU A 148 -6.59 0.09 -16.12
C LEU A 148 -7.07 1.51 -15.88
N TYR A 149 -8.35 1.69 -15.56
CA TYR A 149 -8.90 2.99 -15.20
C TYR A 149 -8.28 3.54 -13.90
N ILE A 150 -8.17 2.71 -12.85
CA ILE A 150 -7.55 3.12 -11.58
C ILE A 150 -6.09 3.52 -11.79
N TYR A 151 -5.35 2.73 -12.55
CA TYR A 151 -3.94 3.00 -12.87
C TYR A 151 -3.75 4.31 -13.64
N ASN A 152 -4.62 4.61 -14.61
CA ASN A 152 -4.51 5.83 -15.41
C ASN A 152 -5.00 7.09 -14.69
N GLN A 153 -5.94 6.97 -13.75
CA GLN A 153 -6.58 8.11 -13.06
C GLN A 153 -6.20 8.21 -11.57
N THR A 154 -5.14 7.53 -11.13
CA THR A 154 -4.80 7.38 -9.70
C THR A 154 -4.75 8.72 -8.96
N GLU A 155 -4.14 9.75 -9.54
CA GLU A 155 -4.02 11.09 -8.91
C GLU A 155 -5.39 11.75 -8.67
N ARG A 156 -6.30 11.66 -9.66
CA ARG A 156 -7.65 12.22 -9.55
C ARG A 156 -8.55 11.43 -8.61
N LEU A 157 -8.27 10.14 -8.45
CA LEU A 157 -9.00 9.27 -7.52
C LEU A 157 -8.58 9.54 -6.08
N GLN A 158 -7.30 9.75 -5.81
CA GLN A 158 -6.81 9.99 -4.45
C GLN A 158 -7.28 11.33 -3.86
N SER A 159 -7.37 12.36 -4.71
CA SER A 159 -7.75 13.72 -4.29
C SER A 159 -9.23 13.86 -3.90
N ASN A 160 -10.12 13.01 -4.42
CA ASN A 160 -11.56 13.08 -4.13
C ASN A 160 -12.03 11.83 -3.37
N GLU A 161 -12.65 12.02 -2.20
CA GLU A 161 -13.10 10.92 -1.35
C GLU A 161 -14.15 10.04 -2.00
N TRP A 162 -15.14 10.64 -2.65
CA TRP A 162 -16.24 9.94 -3.30
C TRP A 162 -15.77 9.13 -4.50
N LYS A 163 -14.85 9.69 -5.30
CA LYS A 163 -14.28 8.96 -6.44
C LYS A 163 -13.47 7.75 -5.98
N TYR A 164 -12.67 7.90 -4.93
CA TYR A 164 -11.93 6.80 -4.34
C TYR A 164 -12.86 5.70 -3.82
N LEU A 165 -13.88 6.07 -3.04
CA LEU A 165 -14.83 5.11 -2.48
C LEU A 165 -15.63 4.40 -3.59
N GLY A 166 -16.06 5.13 -4.62
CA GLY A 166 -16.73 4.56 -5.78
C GLY A 166 -15.86 3.54 -6.50
N MET A 167 -14.59 3.87 -6.76
CA MET A 167 -13.66 2.93 -7.41
C MET A 167 -13.31 1.73 -6.54
N GLN A 168 -13.21 1.94 -5.23
CA GLN A 168 -13.01 0.85 -4.29
C GLN A 168 -14.20 -0.13 -4.32
N THR A 169 -15.43 0.40 -4.28
CA THR A 169 -16.64 -0.42 -4.37
C THR A 169 -16.68 -1.21 -5.67
N LEU A 170 -16.38 -0.57 -6.80
CA LEU A 170 -16.34 -1.23 -8.12
C LEU A 170 -15.27 -2.33 -8.16
N PHE A 171 -14.07 -2.05 -7.65
CA PHE A 171 -12.99 -3.04 -7.60
C PHE A 171 -13.35 -4.24 -6.72
N GLY A 172 -13.86 -4.00 -5.51
CA GLY A 172 -14.28 -5.06 -4.59
C GLY A 172 -15.42 -5.90 -5.17
N LEU A 173 -16.45 -5.26 -5.73
CA LEU A 173 -17.56 -5.95 -6.39
C LEU A 173 -17.09 -6.80 -7.57
N ALA A 174 -16.24 -6.25 -8.44
CA ALA A 174 -15.72 -6.99 -9.60
C ALA A 174 -14.97 -8.25 -9.16
N TRP A 175 -14.15 -8.14 -8.11
CA TRP A 175 -13.45 -9.29 -7.53
C TRP A 175 -14.39 -10.30 -6.87
N TRP A 176 -15.36 -9.87 -6.07
CA TRP A 176 -16.29 -10.79 -5.42
C TRP A 176 -17.21 -11.51 -6.40
N VAL A 177 -17.63 -10.83 -7.48
CA VAL A 177 -18.36 -11.46 -8.59
C VAL A 177 -17.48 -12.46 -9.33
N LEU A 178 -16.19 -12.15 -9.53
CA LEU A 178 -15.23 -13.08 -10.14
C LEU A 178 -15.03 -14.32 -9.24
N LEU A 179 -14.90 -14.16 -7.92
CA LEU A 179 -14.80 -15.29 -7.00
C LEU A 179 -16.07 -16.14 -6.97
N TRP A 180 -17.24 -15.51 -7.15
CA TRP A 180 -18.53 -16.17 -7.19
C TRP A 180 -18.69 -17.11 -8.39
N THR A 181 -17.96 -16.89 -9.50
CA THR A 181 -17.99 -17.81 -10.65
C THR A 181 -17.39 -19.18 -10.32
N ASP A 182 -16.44 -19.20 -9.37
CA ASP A 182 -15.69 -20.40 -8.98
C ASP A 182 -16.21 -21.02 -7.68
N HIS A 183 -16.78 -20.20 -6.79
CA HIS A 183 -17.32 -20.64 -5.52
C HIS A 183 -18.78 -20.18 -5.40
N SER A 184 -19.69 -21.13 -5.31
CA SER A 184 -21.10 -20.82 -5.08
C SER A 184 -21.32 -20.52 -3.60
N PHE A 185 -21.52 -19.24 -3.28
CA PHE A 185 -21.92 -18.80 -1.95
C PHE A 185 -23.11 -17.83 -2.06
N PRO A 186 -23.86 -17.62 -0.96
CA PRO A 186 -25.04 -16.75 -0.97
C PRO A 186 -24.70 -15.30 -1.32
N ALA A 187 -25.55 -14.64 -2.12
CA ALA A 187 -25.33 -13.26 -2.54
C ALA A 187 -25.21 -12.26 -1.37
N TYR A 188 -25.80 -12.55 -0.21
CA TYR A 188 -25.64 -11.70 0.98
C TYR A 188 -24.20 -11.68 1.51
N GLU A 189 -23.41 -12.74 1.28
CA GLU A 189 -22.01 -12.79 1.71
C GLU A 189 -21.12 -11.87 0.86
N ILE A 190 -21.45 -11.67 -0.43
CA ILE A 190 -20.79 -10.66 -1.28
C ILE A 190 -20.92 -9.28 -0.62
N ILE A 191 -22.13 -8.94 -0.16
CA ILE A 191 -22.40 -7.64 0.46
C ILE A 191 -21.63 -7.52 1.78
N ASN A 192 -21.66 -8.55 2.64
CA ASN A 192 -20.93 -8.55 3.90
C ASN A 192 -19.42 -8.39 3.69
N MET A 193 -18.85 -9.13 2.74
CA MET A 193 -17.42 -9.05 2.46
C MET A 193 -17.02 -7.73 1.82
N LEU A 194 -17.87 -7.16 0.97
CA LEU A 194 -17.69 -5.82 0.44
C LEU A 194 -17.66 -4.78 1.56
N ILE A 195 -18.57 -4.86 2.53
CA ILE A 195 -18.57 -3.94 3.69
C ILE A 195 -17.27 -4.06 4.48
N VAL A 196 -16.81 -5.28 4.77
CA VAL A 196 -15.53 -5.51 5.48
C VAL A 196 -14.35 -4.93 4.69
N PHE A 197 -14.31 -5.15 3.38
CA PHE A 197 -13.30 -4.57 2.50
C PHE A 197 -13.32 -3.03 2.50
N LEU A 198 -14.52 -2.43 2.49
CA LEU A 198 -14.73 -0.99 2.60
C LEU A 198 -14.18 -0.43 3.91
N ILE A 199 -14.42 -1.11 5.02
CA ILE A 199 -13.89 -0.74 6.33
C ILE A 199 -12.36 -0.81 6.34
N TYR A 200 -11.77 -1.92 5.88
CA TYR A 200 -10.30 -2.08 5.88
C TYR A 200 -9.60 -0.99 5.08
N MET A 201 -10.00 -0.75 3.84
CA MET A 201 -9.36 0.30 3.04
C MET A 201 -9.59 1.70 3.61
N SER A 202 -10.74 1.95 4.25
CA SER A 202 -10.98 3.25 4.90
C SER A 202 -9.99 3.49 6.04
N ILE A 203 -9.75 2.47 6.87
CA ILE A 203 -8.73 2.51 7.93
C ILE A 203 -7.34 2.74 7.32
N ILE A 204 -6.99 1.97 6.29
CA ILE A 204 -5.68 2.07 5.64
C ILE A 204 -5.48 3.45 5.00
N ARG A 205 -6.51 3.99 4.34
CA ARG A 205 -6.44 5.33 3.73
C ARG A 205 -6.27 6.40 4.80
N PHE A 206 -6.98 6.30 5.92
CA PHE A 206 -6.81 7.20 7.05
C PHE A 206 -5.37 7.18 7.56
N CYS A 207 -4.81 6.00 7.79
CA CYS A 207 -3.42 5.83 8.21
C CYS A 207 -2.44 6.40 7.16
N ALA A 208 -2.65 6.10 5.88
CA ALA A 208 -1.79 6.56 4.79
C ALA A 208 -1.77 8.09 4.67
N ARG A 209 -2.93 8.74 4.71
CA ARG A 209 -3.02 10.21 4.73
C ARG A 209 -2.31 10.81 5.93
N LYS A 210 -2.53 10.24 7.12
CA LYS A 210 -1.88 10.74 8.33
C LYS A 210 -0.36 10.63 8.25
N LEU A 211 0.15 9.53 7.70
CA LEU A 211 1.58 9.33 7.46
C LEU A 211 2.14 10.37 6.49
N GLN A 212 1.43 10.64 5.39
CA GLN A 212 1.81 11.64 4.40
C GLN A 212 1.84 13.05 5.00
N ASP A 213 0.80 13.44 5.75
CA ASP A 213 0.73 14.73 6.43
C ASP A 213 1.86 14.91 7.44
N THR A 214 2.17 13.86 8.22
CA THR A 214 3.27 13.89 9.19
C THR A 214 4.62 14.05 8.48
N MET A 215 4.84 13.39 7.34
CA MET A 215 6.09 13.53 6.57
C MET A 215 6.25 14.92 5.97
N LEU A 216 5.17 15.52 5.46
CA LEU A 216 5.19 16.89 4.95
C LEU A 216 5.51 17.89 6.07
N ASN A 217 4.85 17.76 7.22
CA ASN A 217 5.10 18.61 8.39
C ASN A 217 6.53 18.42 8.93
N TYR A 218 7.07 17.20 8.91
CA TYR A 218 8.45 16.94 9.31
C TYR A 218 9.45 17.65 8.40
N ASN A 219 9.25 17.63 7.09
CA ASN A 219 10.12 18.34 6.14
C ASN A 219 10.04 19.86 6.34
N ASP A 220 8.83 20.41 6.57
CA ASP A 220 8.64 21.83 6.86
C ASP A 220 9.34 22.24 8.18
N LEU A 221 9.18 21.44 9.24
CA LEU A 221 9.90 21.61 10.49
C LEU A 221 11.42 21.52 10.30
N GLN A 222 11.91 20.60 9.48
CA GLN A 222 13.34 20.48 9.19
C GLN A 222 13.88 21.75 8.53
N VAL A 223 13.12 22.38 7.62
CA VAL A 223 13.51 23.66 7.03
C VAL A 223 13.48 24.76 8.09
N LYS A 224 12.38 24.93 8.81
CA LYS A 224 12.22 25.98 9.83
C LYS A 224 13.24 25.92 10.96
N VAL A 225 13.63 24.72 11.38
CA VAL A 225 14.60 24.52 12.47
C VAL A 225 16.03 24.80 12.03
N ASN A 226 16.37 24.63 10.74
CA ASN A 226 17.75 24.71 10.27
C ASN A 226 18.08 25.97 9.47
N TYR A 227 17.07 26.70 8.99
CA TYR A 227 17.25 27.85 8.11
C TYR A 227 16.67 29.11 8.76
N ASP A 228 17.33 30.24 8.51
CA ASP A 228 16.85 31.56 8.88
C ASP A 228 15.71 31.97 7.93
N GLU A 229 14.60 32.48 8.50
CA GLU A 229 13.40 32.80 7.73
C GLU A 229 13.59 34.01 6.80
N LEU A 230 14.44 34.97 7.17
CA LEU A 230 14.62 36.23 6.43
C LEU A 230 15.56 36.04 5.22
N THR A 231 16.62 35.27 5.40
CA THR A 231 17.73 35.19 4.45
C THR A 231 17.83 33.83 3.76
N GLY A 232 17.19 32.79 4.29
CA GLY A 232 17.28 31.43 3.76
C GLY A 232 18.66 30.78 3.91
N VAL A 233 19.61 31.41 4.62
CA VAL A 233 20.87 30.75 5.03
C VAL A 233 20.64 29.88 6.27
N ARG A 234 21.55 28.94 6.52
CA ARG A 234 21.49 28.10 7.72
C ARG A 234 21.58 28.98 8.97
N ASN A 235 20.69 28.73 9.92
CA ASN A 235 20.62 29.54 11.14
C ASN A 235 21.75 29.21 12.12
N ARG A 236 21.87 30.02 13.17
CA ARG A 236 22.90 29.85 14.20
C ARG A 236 22.83 28.50 14.90
N ALA A 237 21.63 28.00 15.20
CA ALA A 237 21.47 26.70 15.86
C ALA A 237 22.00 25.55 14.98
N ASN A 238 21.83 25.65 13.65
CA ASN A 238 22.43 24.70 12.71
C ASN A 238 23.95 24.82 12.67
N LEU A 239 24.50 26.04 12.70
CA LEU A 239 25.95 26.27 12.75
C LEU A 239 26.57 25.68 14.02
N ASP A 240 25.98 25.95 15.19
CA ASP A 240 26.45 25.45 16.49
C ASP A 240 26.45 23.92 16.54
N LYS A 241 25.50 23.28 15.84
CA LYS A 241 25.44 21.82 15.73
C LYS A 241 26.45 21.25 14.73
N THR A 242 26.64 21.90 13.58
CA THR A 242 27.44 21.34 12.47
C THR A 242 28.93 21.66 12.60
N ALA A 243 29.30 22.77 13.26
CA ALA A 243 30.69 23.18 13.40
C ALA A 243 31.58 22.16 14.16
N PRO A 244 31.12 21.55 15.28
CA PRO A 244 31.86 20.47 15.94
C PRO A 244 32.05 19.25 15.04
N GLU A 245 31.02 18.83 14.30
CA GLU A 245 31.09 17.68 13.39
C GLU A 245 32.12 17.91 12.27
N ILE A 246 32.16 19.11 11.69
CA ILE A 246 33.15 19.49 10.68
C ILE A 246 34.55 19.52 11.30
N TYR A 247 34.70 20.11 12.48
CA TYR A 247 35.99 20.16 13.17
C TYR A 247 36.52 18.75 13.48
N ASP A 248 35.70 17.87 14.07
CA ASP A 248 36.11 16.51 14.40
C ASP A 248 36.50 15.70 13.15
N THR A 249 35.78 15.89 12.04
CA THR A 249 36.05 15.20 10.77
C THR A 249 37.39 15.62 10.16
N TYR A 250 37.67 16.92 10.12
CA TYR A 250 38.83 17.46 9.39
C TYR A 250 40.02 17.84 10.29
N SER A 251 39.88 17.79 11.63
CA SER A 251 40.95 18.12 12.58
C SER A 251 42.18 17.21 12.48
N HIS A 252 42.01 16.02 11.91
CA HIS A 252 43.06 15.02 11.72
C HIS A 252 43.61 14.99 10.28
N GLU A 253 43.04 15.81 9.38
CA GLU A 253 43.51 15.93 8.00
C GLU A 253 44.41 17.16 7.86
N ASP A 254 45.41 17.12 6.96
CA ASP A 254 46.27 18.27 6.62
C ASP A 254 45.53 19.31 5.73
N VAL A 255 44.23 19.52 5.99
CA VAL A 255 43.38 20.46 5.25
C VAL A 255 43.05 21.63 6.17
N PRO A 256 43.45 22.88 5.84
CA PRO A 256 43.18 24.03 6.69
C PRO A 256 41.68 24.37 6.73
N LEU A 257 41.11 24.37 7.93
CA LEU A 257 39.75 24.86 8.17
C LEU A 257 39.76 26.40 8.33
N THR A 258 38.93 27.09 7.55
CA THR A 258 38.80 28.56 7.59
C THR A 258 37.36 28.95 7.92
N VAL A 259 37.19 29.88 8.86
CA VAL A 259 35.89 30.47 9.21
C VAL A 259 35.90 31.95 8.83
N SER A 260 34.89 32.37 8.07
CA SER A 260 34.67 33.77 7.69
C SER A 260 33.39 34.28 8.32
N MET A 261 33.46 35.47 8.93
CA MET A 261 32.31 36.14 9.54
C MET A 261 32.15 37.52 8.89
N PHE A 262 30.91 37.88 8.59
CA PHE A 262 30.54 39.17 8.02
C PHE A 262 29.61 39.88 9.02
N ASP A 263 29.83 41.17 9.20
CA ASP A 263 28.95 42.05 9.97
C ASP A 263 28.45 43.19 9.07
N ILE A 264 27.26 43.70 9.34
CA ILE A 264 26.66 44.79 8.57
C ILE A 264 26.92 46.10 9.32
N ASP A 265 27.78 46.94 8.76
CA ASP A 265 28.05 48.26 9.32
C ASP A 265 26.77 49.11 9.38
N HIS A 266 26.57 49.80 10.51
CA HIS A 266 25.41 50.67 10.75
C HIS A 266 24.03 49.97 10.67
N PHE A 267 23.91 48.76 11.22
CA PHE A 267 22.65 47.99 11.19
C PHE A 267 21.45 48.64 11.91
N LYS A 268 21.70 49.47 12.94
CA LYS A 268 20.65 50.21 13.68
C LYS A 268 20.32 51.52 12.99
#